data_AF-A0A1H2GDE5-F1
#
_entry.id   AF-A0A1H2GDE5-F1
#
_cell.length_a   1.000
_cell.length_b   1.000
_cell.length_c   1.000
_cell.angle_alpha   90.00
_cell.angle_beta   90.00
_cell.angle_gamma   90.00
#
_symmetry.space_group_name_H-M   'P 1'
#
loop_
_entity.id
_entity.type
_entity.pdbx_description
1 polymer ?
#
loop_
_entity_poly.entity_id
_entity_poly.type
_entity_poly.pdbx_seq_one_letter_code
_entity_poly.pdbx_strand_id
1 'polypeptide(L)'
;MNSDLLQKVVKSQKYQILAEIKRSQGLSVAELCKRVNLSYMGVKQHCISLEKDGYLDTWRRPKGMGRPEKAYRLTPRAQDFFPNEFTNLTCRLLESIGEVYGPAAPEKILYQIYQTQTESMRAKMVGTSLEEKTRAFAALREAEGYMAEYYFDTEARRHQVIEFHSPLLPLLDHHPIIKEMEERLFEAVLETRVIRNEERISGLYKCTFSLFPTE
;
A
#
# COMPACT_ATOMS: atom_id res chain seq x y z
N MET A 1 14.91 22.22 -1.43
CA MET A 1 14.43 23.29 -0.52
C MET A 1 12.94 23.05 -0.26
N ASN A 2 12.60 22.19 0.72
CA ASN A 2 11.23 21.92 1.23
C ASN A 2 11.19 20.87 2.38
N SER A 3 12.36 20.42 2.88
CA SER A 3 12.43 19.40 3.93
C SER A 3 11.83 19.85 5.27
N ASP A 4 11.94 21.15 5.60
CA ASP A 4 11.49 21.71 6.87
C ASP A 4 9.97 21.96 6.92
N LEU A 5 9.36 22.26 5.76
CA LEU A 5 7.91 22.34 5.57
C LEU A 5 7.28 20.94 5.59
N LEU A 6 7.90 19.96 4.91
CA LEU A 6 7.49 18.56 4.97
C LEU A 6 7.62 18.00 6.39
N GLN A 7 8.68 18.30 7.14
CA GLN A 7 8.83 17.86 8.54
C GLN A 7 7.76 18.46 9.48
N LYS A 8 7.38 19.73 9.29
CA LYS A 8 6.31 20.36 10.07
C LYS A 8 4.92 19.81 9.72
N VAL A 9 4.70 19.49 8.45
CA VAL A 9 3.46 18.86 7.97
C VAL A 9 3.33 17.41 8.43
N VAL A 10 4.40 16.62 8.35
CA VAL A 10 4.48 15.20 8.80
C VAL A 10 4.25 15.05 10.31
N LYS A 11 4.56 16.07 11.11
CA LYS A 11 4.27 16.08 12.56
C LYS A 11 2.90 16.65 12.93
N SER A 12 2.09 17.08 11.96
CA SER A 12 0.77 17.65 12.24
C SER A 12 -0.26 16.56 12.55
N GLN A 13 -1.22 16.87 13.42
CA GLN A 13 -2.37 16.01 13.71
C GLN A 13 -3.18 15.66 12.43
N LYS A 14 -3.19 16.57 11.45
CA LYS A 14 -3.79 16.34 10.12
C LYS A 14 -3.07 15.25 9.34
N TYR A 15 -1.73 15.24 9.34
CA TYR A 15 -0.97 14.18 8.70
C TYR A 15 -1.19 12.83 9.36
N GLN A 16 -1.25 12.77 10.70
CA GLN A 16 -1.59 11.52 11.40
C GLN A 16 -2.95 10.97 10.95
N ILE A 17 -3.96 11.83 10.82
CA ILE A 17 -5.27 11.43 10.29
C ILE A 17 -5.16 10.91 8.85
N LEU A 18 -4.46 11.63 7.97
CA LEU A 18 -4.25 11.19 6.58
C LEU A 18 -3.53 9.84 6.50
N ALA A 19 -2.50 9.64 7.33
CA ALA A 19 -1.74 8.40 7.41
C ALA A 19 -2.62 7.24 7.90
N GLU A 20 -3.43 7.44 8.94
CA GLU A 20 -4.36 6.42 9.43
C GLU A 20 -5.44 6.06 8.39
N ILE A 21 -5.94 7.04 7.65
CA ILE A 21 -6.88 6.79 6.55
C ILE A 21 -6.17 6.05 5.40
N LYS A 22 -4.91 6.38 5.08
CA LYS A 22 -4.10 5.65 4.09
C LYS A 22 -3.98 4.16 4.46
N ARG A 23 -3.87 3.84 5.75
CA ARG A 23 -3.80 2.47 6.31
C ARG A 23 -5.19 1.80 6.43
N SER A 24 -6.14 2.14 5.58
CA SER A 24 -7.53 1.66 5.72
C SER A 24 -8.32 1.75 4.42
N GLN A 25 -9.55 1.23 4.43
CA GLN A 25 -10.55 1.45 3.38
C GLN A 25 -11.45 2.66 3.67
N GLY A 26 -10.87 3.67 4.33
CA GLY A 26 -11.59 4.80 4.92
C GLY A 26 -12.01 4.54 6.35
N LEU A 27 -12.07 5.61 7.13
CA LEU A 27 -12.37 5.57 8.56
C LEU A 27 -13.43 6.59 8.94
N SER A 28 -14.32 6.18 9.84
CA SER A 28 -15.20 7.10 10.56
C SER A 28 -14.40 7.94 11.56
N VAL A 29 -14.96 9.06 12.01
CA VAL A 29 -14.36 9.88 13.07
C VAL A 29 -14.14 9.06 14.34
N ALA A 30 -15.08 8.16 14.68
CA ALA A 30 -15.00 7.33 15.87
C ALA A 30 -13.82 6.33 15.79
N GLU A 31 -13.58 5.73 14.63
CA GLU A 31 -12.42 4.86 14.43
C GLU A 31 -11.12 5.63 14.42
N LEU A 32 -11.11 6.80 13.78
CA LEU A 32 -9.95 7.68 13.82
C LEU A 32 -9.58 8.06 15.25
N CYS A 33 -10.54 8.40 16.12
CA CYS A 33 -10.23 8.69 17.54
C CYS A 33 -9.61 7.51 18.30
N LYS A 34 -9.83 6.27 17.85
CA LYS A 34 -9.18 5.09 18.45
C LYS A 34 -7.74 4.92 17.97
N ARG A 35 -7.44 5.39 16.76
CA ARG A 35 -6.12 5.28 16.12
C ARG A 35 -5.23 6.49 16.40
N VAL A 36 -5.81 7.69 16.37
CA VAL A 36 -5.17 8.94 16.74
C VAL A 36 -5.66 9.33 18.14
N ASN A 37 -4.74 9.53 19.08
CA ASN A 37 -5.05 9.86 20.48
C ASN A 37 -5.57 11.30 20.64
N LEU A 38 -6.73 11.60 20.04
CA LEU A 38 -7.35 12.92 19.95
C LEU A 38 -8.84 12.84 20.30
N SER A 39 -9.40 13.95 20.75
CA SER A 39 -10.84 14.04 21.03
C SER A 39 -11.68 13.95 19.76
N TYR A 40 -12.93 13.48 19.90
CA TYR A 40 -13.86 13.36 18.78
C TYR A 40 -14.08 14.68 18.04
N MET A 41 -14.22 15.79 18.76
CA MET A 41 -14.35 17.11 18.14
C MET A 41 -13.06 17.56 17.45
N GLY A 42 -11.89 17.25 18.01
CA GLY A 42 -10.60 17.54 17.37
C GLY A 42 -10.43 16.81 16.04
N VAL A 43 -10.67 15.50 16.03
CA VAL A 43 -10.63 14.69 14.79
C VAL A 43 -11.67 15.17 13.78
N LYS A 44 -12.91 15.42 14.21
CA LYS A 44 -13.99 15.89 13.33
C LYS A 44 -13.63 17.21 12.64
N GLN A 45 -13.07 18.18 13.36
CA GLN A 45 -12.67 19.47 12.79
C GLN A 45 -11.53 19.31 11.78
N HIS A 46 -10.53 18.49 12.09
CA HIS A 46 -9.46 18.19 11.14
C HIS A 46 -9.99 17.51 9.88
N CYS A 47 -10.87 16.53 10.00
CA CYS A 47 -11.51 15.87 8.84
C CYS A 47 -12.33 16.86 7.99
N ILE A 48 -13.12 17.74 8.61
CA ILE A 48 -13.89 18.77 7.87
C ILE A 48 -12.95 19.72 7.13
N SER A 49 -11.87 20.17 7.77
CA SER A 49 -10.88 21.02 7.12
C SER A 49 -10.24 20.30 5.94
N LEU A 50 -9.80 19.05 6.11
CA LEU A 50 -9.17 18.27 5.04
C LEU A 50 -10.14 17.93 3.90
N GLU A 51 -11.42 17.70 4.20
CA GLU A 51 -12.49 17.55 3.20
C GLU A 51 -12.69 18.85 2.41
N LYS A 52 -12.75 20.00 3.10
CA LYS A 52 -12.85 21.32 2.46
C LYS A 52 -11.63 21.65 1.58
N ASP A 53 -10.44 21.26 2.03
CA ASP A 53 -9.18 21.44 1.30
C ASP A 53 -9.04 20.42 0.15
N GLY A 54 -10.00 19.48 0.01
CA GLY A 54 -10.07 18.50 -1.08
C GLY A 54 -9.15 17.30 -0.92
N TYR A 55 -8.57 17.07 0.25
CA TYR A 55 -7.70 15.93 0.57
C TYR A 55 -8.48 14.71 1.05
N LEU A 56 -9.71 14.91 1.54
CA LEU A 56 -10.62 13.83 1.91
C LEU A 56 -11.92 13.91 1.11
N ASP A 57 -12.47 12.75 0.77
CA ASP A 57 -13.88 12.61 0.42
C ASP A 57 -14.61 11.84 1.51
N THR A 58 -15.92 11.70 1.34
CA THR A 58 -16.72 10.93 2.28
C THR A 58 -17.60 9.92 1.56
N TRP A 59 -17.79 8.77 2.19
CA TRP A 59 -18.68 7.74 1.70
C TRP A 59 -19.53 7.17 2.82
N ARG A 60 -20.70 6.65 2.46
CA ARG A 60 -21.58 5.94 3.40
C ARG A 60 -21.18 4.47 3.38
N ARG A 61 -20.45 4.05 4.42
CA ARG A 61 -20.05 2.66 4.57
C ARG A 61 -21.20 1.87 5.20
N PRO A 62 -21.72 0.82 4.53
CA PRO A 62 -22.69 -0.07 5.13
C PRO A 62 -22.17 -0.66 6.44
N LYS A 63 -23.04 -0.79 7.43
CA LYS A 63 -22.73 -1.37 8.75
C LYS A 63 -23.73 -2.49 8.99
N GLY A 64 -23.26 -3.62 9.56
CA GLY A 64 -24.08 -4.83 9.69
C GLY A 64 -25.48 -4.58 10.26
N MET A 65 -25.58 -3.82 11.35
CA MET A 65 -26.87 -3.37 11.90
C MET A 65 -26.86 -1.85 12.12
N GLY A 66 -27.89 -1.17 11.64
CA GLY A 66 -28.07 0.28 11.79
C GLY A 66 -27.82 1.11 10.53
N ARG A 67 -27.89 2.44 10.66
CA ARG A 67 -27.68 3.37 9.54
C ARG A 67 -26.23 3.31 9.06
N PRO A 68 -25.97 3.33 7.74
CA PRO A 68 -24.61 3.45 7.19
C PRO A 68 -23.87 4.63 7.82
N GLU A 69 -22.61 4.42 8.18
CA GLU A 69 -21.80 5.43 8.85
C GLU A 69 -21.02 6.28 7.84
N LYS A 70 -20.79 7.56 8.18
CA LYS A 70 -19.94 8.46 7.39
C LYS A 70 -18.48 8.09 7.65
N ALA A 71 -17.80 7.58 6.62
CA ALA A 71 -16.37 7.34 6.63
C ALA A 71 -15.67 8.33 5.68
N TYR A 72 -14.47 8.77 6.07
CA TYR A 72 -13.59 9.60 5.26
C TYR A 72 -12.61 8.71 4.50
N ARG A 73 -12.36 9.02 3.22
CA ARG A 73 -11.29 8.41 2.42
C ARG A 73 -10.38 9.50 1.90
N LEU A 74 -9.17 9.12 1.52
CA LEU A 74 -8.29 10.04 0.83
C LEU A 74 -8.89 10.43 -0.53
N THR A 75 -8.41 11.52 -1.10
CA THR A 75 -8.56 11.78 -2.54
C THR A 75 -7.19 11.61 -3.20
N PRO A 76 -7.09 11.56 -4.53
CA PRO A 76 -5.79 11.60 -5.21
C PRO A 76 -4.93 12.80 -4.79
N ARG A 77 -5.54 13.93 -4.43
CA ARG A 77 -4.82 15.13 -3.96
C ARG A 77 -4.05 14.88 -2.65
N ALA A 78 -4.50 13.96 -1.80
CA ALA A 78 -3.78 13.61 -0.58
C ALA A 78 -2.41 12.99 -0.84
N GLN A 79 -2.16 12.52 -2.07
CA GLN A 79 -0.88 11.96 -2.48
C GLN A 79 0.27 12.97 -2.33
N ASP A 80 0.00 14.28 -2.38
CA ASP A 80 0.99 15.35 -2.17
C ASP A 80 1.63 15.31 -0.77
N PHE A 81 0.94 14.72 0.22
CA PHE A 81 1.47 14.57 1.58
C PHE A 81 2.41 13.38 1.73
N PHE A 82 2.45 12.49 0.75
CA PHE A 82 3.25 11.27 0.77
C PHE A 82 4.37 11.40 -0.28
N PRO A 83 5.64 11.55 0.14
CA PRO A 83 6.74 11.84 -0.79
C PRO A 83 6.87 10.77 -1.90
N ASN A 84 6.86 11.20 -3.17
CA ASN A 84 7.05 10.30 -4.34
C ASN A 84 8.21 10.74 -5.27
N GLU A 85 9.06 11.68 -4.84
CA GLU A 85 10.16 12.24 -5.65
C GLU A 85 11.11 11.16 -6.18
N PHE A 86 11.41 10.15 -5.36
CA PHE A 86 12.23 9.02 -5.76
C PHE A 86 11.59 8.22 -6.89
N THR A 87 10.29 8.01 -6.83
CA THR A 87 9.55 7.25 -7.83
C THR A 87 9.56 7.97 -9.18
N ASN A 88 9.42 9.30 -9.20
CA ASN A 88 9.51 10.11 -10.42
C ASN A 88 10.91 10.11 -11.05
N LEU A 89 11.96 10.11 -10.23
CA LEU A 89 13.33 9.95 -10.72
C LEU A 89 13.52 8.56 -11.33
N THR A 90 13.01 7.51 -10.68
CA THR A 90 13.10 6.13 -11.17
C THR A 90 12.38 5.94 -12.50
N CYS A 91 11.18 6.52 -12.70
CA CYS A 91 10.51 6.47 -14.00
C CYS A 91 11.38 7.08 -15.11
N ARG A 92 11.90 8.29 -14.89
CA ARG A 92 12.78 8.96 -15.87
C ARG A 92 14.07 8.19 -16.14
N LEU A 93 14.61 7.51 -15.13
CA LEU A 93 15.77 6.65 -15.29
C LEU A 93 15.45 5.46 -16.20
N LEU A 94 14.32 4.78 -15.97
CA LEU A 94 13.87 3.67 -16.82
C LEU A 94 13.57 4.13 -18.25
N GLU A 95 12.93 5.29 -18.42
CA GLU A 95 12.71 5.89 -19.75
C GLU A 95 14.04 6.15 -20.47
N SER A 96 15.00 6.81 -19.80
CA SER A 96 16.31 7.10 -20.37
C SER A 96 17.10 5.83 -20.73
N ILE A 97 16.98 4.77 -19.94
CA ILE A 97 17.55 3.46 -20.26
C ILE A 97 16.92 2.90 -21.55
N GLY A 98 15.61 3.06 -21.72
CA GLY A 98 14.91 2.66 -22.94
C GLY A 98 15.38 3.44 -24.18
N GLU A 99 15.64 4.74 -24.03
CA GLU A 99 16.18 5.60 -25.10
C GLU A 99 17.60 5.21 -25.50
N VAL A 100 18.47 4.92 -24.53
CA VAL A 100 19.90 4.64 -24.79
C VAL A 100 20.14 3.19 -25.23
N TYR A 101 19.45 2.23 -24.61
CA TYR A 101 19.72 0.78 -24.77
C TYR A 101 18.57 0.02 -25.47
N GLY A 102 17.54 0.72 -25.92
CA GLY A 102 16.40 0.18 -26.64
C GLY A 102 15.20 -0.16 -25.75
N PRO A 103 13.99 -0.30 -26.34
CA PRO A 103 12.72 -0.33 -25.61
C PRO A 103 12.56 -1.52 -24.67
N ALA A 104 13.29 -2.62 -24.89
CA ALA A 104 13.24 -3.80 -24.02
C ALA A 104 14.20 -3.73 -22.80
N ALA A 105 15.11 -2.74 -22.76
CA ALA A 105 16.11 -2.64 -21.71
C ALA A 105 15.51 -2.38 -20.30
N PRO A 106 14.51 -1.50 -20.13
CA PRO A 106 13.92 -1.23 -18.80
C PRO A 106 13.32 -2.48 -18.17
N GLU A 107 12.59 -3.28 -18.95
CA GLU A 107 11.97 -4.52 -18.46
C GLU A 107 13.02 -5.57 -18.05
N LYS A 108 14.12 -5.69 -18.81
CA LYS A 108 15.23 -6.59 -18.45
C LYS A 108 15.88 -6.20 -17.12
N ILE A 109 16.04 -4.90 -16.88
CA ILE A 109 16.60 -4.41 -15.61
C ILE A 109 15.64 -4.66 -14.46
N LEU A 110 14.34 -4.36 -14.65
CA LEU A 110 13.31 -4.68 -13.66
C LEU A 110 13.33 -6.17 -13.31
N TYR A 111 13.44 -7.05 -14.31
CA TYR A 111 13.52 -8.50 -14.09
C TYR A 111 14.72 -8.88 -13.21
N GLN A 112 15.90 -8.33 -13.50
CA GLN A 112 17.11 -8.58 -12.72
C GLN A 112 17.00 -8.08 -11.28
N ILE A 113 16.37 -6.91 -11.08
CA ILE A 113 16.10 -6.35 -9.75
C ILE A 113 15.19 -7.29 -8.95
N TYR A 114 14.08 -7.74 -9.56
CA TYR A 114 13.13 -8.64 -8.90
C TYR A 114 13.73 -10.02 -8.59
N GLN A 115 14.60 -10.56 -9.46
CA GLN A 115 15.35 -11.78 -9.15
C GLN A 115 16.22 -11.61 -7.91
N THR A 116 17.03 -10.54 -7.87
CA THR A 116 17.92 -10.23 -6.74
C THR A 116 17.12 -10.02 -5.45
N GLN A 117 15.99 -9.32 -5.54
CA GLN A 117 15.09 -9.10 -4.41
C GLN A 117 14.48 -10.42 -3.90
N THR A 118 14.04 -11.28 -4.81
CA THR A 118 13.48 -12.60 -4.48
C THR A 118 14.48 -13.44 -3.69
N GLU A 119 15.74 -13.51 -4.13
CA GLU A 119 16.81 -14.24 -3.44
C GLU A 119 17.09 -13.66 -2.05
N SER A 120 17.22 -12.34 -1.95
CA SER A 120 17.41 -11.61 -0.69
C SER A 120 16.27 -11.85 0.30
N MET A 121 15.02 -11.87 -0.17
CA MET A 121 13.86 -12.15 0.69
C MET A 121 13.82 -13.61 1.12
N ARG A 122 14.05 -14.57 0.21
CA ARG A 122 14.14 -16.00 0.55
C ARG A 122 15.14 -16.26 1.67
N ALA A 123 16.31 -15.61 1.62
CA ALA A 123 17.34 -15.76 2.65
C ALA A 123 16.93 -15.24 4.04
N LYS A 124 15.94 -14.34 4.12
CA LYS A 124 15.42 -13.76 5.36
C LYS A 124 14.15 -14.47 5.85
N MET A 125 13.57 -15.37 5.06
CA MET A 125 12.36 -16.06 5.43
C MET A 125 12.58 -16.97 6.63
N VAL A 126 11.61 -16.95 7.53
CA VAL A 126 11.55 -17.80 8.72
C VAL A 126 10.16 -18.42 8.81
N GLY A 127 10.06 -19.52 9.55
CA GLY A 127 8.80 -20.26 9.72
C GLY A 127 8.79 -21.58 8.96
N THR A 128 7.99 -22.51 9.49
CA THR A 128 7.86 -23.88 8.99
C THR A 128 6.50 -24.09 8.32
N SER A 129 5.44 -23.51 8.88
CA SER A 129 4.10 -23.55 8.30
C SER A 129 3.90 -22.42 7.29
N LEU A 130 2.92 -22.60 6.39
CA LEU A 130 2.54 -21.55 5.45
C LEU A 130 2.08 -20.27 6.17
N GLU A 131 1.37 -20.41 7.29
CA GLU A 131 0.96 -19.26 8.11
C GLU A 131 2.18 -18.48 8.63
N GLU A 132 3.15 -19.17 9.23
CA GLU A 132 4.36 -18.53 9.77
C GLU A 132 5.15 -17.84 8.66
N LYS A 133 5.35 -18.53 7.52
CA LYS A 133 5.99 -17.95 6.34
C LYS A 133 5.24 -16.71 5.86
N THR A 134 3.92 -16.76 5.74
CA THR A 134 3.10 -15.62 5.26
C THR A 134 3.18 -14.43 6.21
N ARG A 135 3.17 -14.66 7.53
CA ARG A 135 3.34 -13.60 8.53
C ARG A 135 4.74 -12.97 8.47
N ALA A 136 5.78 -13.79 8.36
CA ALA A 136 7.15 -13.31 8.21
C ALA A 136 7.32 -12.49 6.92
N PHE A 137 6.74 -12.95 5.82
CA PHE A 137 6.74 -12.25 4.55
C PHE A 137 6.03 -10.90 4.65
N ALA A 138 4.82 -10.85 5.22
CA ALA A 138 4.09 -9.59 5.44
C ALA A 138 4.92 -8.59 6.26
N ALA A 139 5.66 -9.05 7.28
CA ALA A 139 6.54 -8.19 8.06
C ALA A 139 7.73 -7.63 7.25
N LEU A 140 8.29 -8.40 6.31
CA LEU A 140 9.32 -7.90 5.39
C LEU A 140 8.74 -6.82 4.48
N ARG A 141 7.54 -7.04 3.93
CA ARG A 141 6.85 -6.07 3.07
C ARG A 141 6.49 -4.78 3.82
N GLU A 142 6.09 -4.89 5.09
CA GLU A 142 5.90 -3.75 5.98
C GLU A 142 7.19 -2.94 6.13
N ALA A 143 8.33 -3.61 6.37
CA ALA A 143 9.63 -2.95 6.49
C ALA A 143 10.10 -2.29 5.18
N GLU A 144 9.68 -2.81 4.03
CA GLU A 144 9.90 -2.20 2.70
C GLU A 144 8.95 -1.02 2.40
N GLY A 145 7.97 -0.76 3.27
CA GLY A 145 7.05 0.39 3.16
C GLY A 145 5.76 0.10 2.39
N TYR A 146 5.41 -1.16 2.14
CA TYR A 146 4.16 -1.53 1.45
C TYR A 146 2.91 -1.45 2.34
N MET A 147 3.07 -1.14 3.63
CA MET A 147 1.96 -1.09 4.59
C MET A 147 1.19 -2.41 4.56
N ALA A 148 1.90 -3.49 4.86
CA ALA A 148 1.49 -4.86 4.57
C ALA A 148 1.05 -5.58 5.86
N GLU A 149 -0.09 -6.26 5.78
CA GLU A 149 -0.66 -7.02 6.88
C GLU A 149 -0.95 -8.46 6.46
N TYR A 150 -0.76 -9.40 7.39
CA TYR A 150 -1.25 -10.78 7.25
C TYR A 150 -2.72 -10.86 7.62
N TYR A 151 -3.51 -11.55 6.80
CA TYR A 151 -4.90 -11.86 7.07
C TYR A 151 -5.20 -13.33 6.78
N PHE A 152 -6.09 -13.92 7.58
CA PHE A 152 -6.66 -15.25 7.29
C PHE A 152 -8.13 -15.10 6.92
N ASP A 153 -8.45 -15.38 5.67
CA ASP A 153 -9.83 -15.44 5.19
C ASP A 153 -10.46 -16.73 5.72
N THR A 154 -11.30 -16.60 6.76
CA THR A 154 -11.96 -17.72 7.41
C THR A 154 -13.00 -18.40 6.54
N GLU A 155 -13.66 -17.65 5.63
CA GLU A 155 -14.71 -18.20 4.76
C GLU A 155 -14.10 -19.03 3.65
N ALA A 156 -13.07 -18.48 2.98
CA ALA A 156 -12.37 -19.19 1.93
C ALA A 156 -11.26 -20.12 2.44
N ARG A 157 -10.95 -20.08 3.74
CA ARG A 157 -9.84 -20.79 4.39
C ARG A 157 -8.49 -20.52 3.72
N ARG A 158 -8.18 -19.24 3.45
CA ARG A 158 -6.97 -18.83 2.73
C ARG A 158 -6.11 -17.85 3.53
N HIS A 159 -4.80 -18.03 3.43
CA HIS A 159 -3.84 -17.03 3.88
C HIS A 159 -3.75 -15.89 2.85
N GLN A 160 -3.64 -14.67 3.35
CA GLN A 160 -3.55 -13.47 2.53
C GLN A 160 -2.49 -12.52 3.07
N VAL A 161 -1.86 -11.79 2.14
CA VAL A 161 -1.11 -10.57 2.44
C VAL A 161 -1.88 -9.42 1.81
N ILE A 162 -2.17 -8.39 2.60
CA ILE A 162 -2.88 -7.19 2.14
C ILE A 162 -1.94 -6.00 2.26
N GLU A 163 -1.64 -5.36 1.13
CA GLU A 163 -0.84 -4.14 1.06
C GLU A 163 -1.75 -2.92 0.86
N PHE A 164 -1.63 -1.92 1.73
CA PHE A 164 -2.40 -0.68 1.64
C PHE A 164 -1.63 0.47 0.95
N HIS A 165 -0.38 0.22 0.57
CA HIS A 165 0.44 1.14 -0.18
C HIS A 165 1.39 0.38 -1.12
N SER A 166 1.73 0.99 -2.25
CA SER A 166 2.85 0.56 -3.07
C SER A 166 3.78 1.75 -3.27
N PRO A 167 5.05 1.67 -2.83
CA PRO A 167 6.07 2.68 -3.14
C PRO A 167 6.32 2.81 -4.65
N LEU A 168 5.95 1.78 -5.41
CA LEU A 168 6.10 1.68 -6.86
C LEU A 168 4.83 2.11 -7.61
N LEU A 169 3.83 2.70 -6.93
CA LEU A 169 2.53 2.98 -7.55
C LEU A 169 2.63 3.80 -8.86
N PRO A 170 3.42 4.90 -8.93
CA PRO A 170 3.68 5.57 -10.21
C PRO A 170 4.39 4.71 -11.27
N LEU A 171 5.27 3.78 -10.86
CA LEU A 171 5.93 2.85 -11.79
C LEU A 171 4.97 1.80 -12.34
N LEU A 172 4.03 1.31 -11.52
CA LEU A 172 3.04 0.30 -11.91
C LEU A 172 2.17 0.76 -13.09
N ASP A 173 1.94 2.07 -13.21
CA ASP A 173 1.14 2.65 -14.28
C ASP A 173 1.92 2.76 -15.60
N HIS A 174 3.26 2.89 -15.54
CA HIS A 174 4.14 2.98 -16.71
C HIS A 174 4.73 1.63 -17.14
N HIS A 175 4.89 0.70 -16.20
CA HIS A 175 5.47 -0.63 -16.41
C HIS A 175 4.58 -1.73 -15.81
N PRO A 176 3.51 -2.14 -16.49
CA PRO A 176 2.56 -3.14 -16.00
C PRO A 176 3.20 -4.48 -15.63
N ILE A 177 4.32 -4.83 -16.27
CA ILE A 177 5.10 -6.06 -16.00
C ILE A 177 5.52 -6.19 -14.54
N ILE A 178 5.65 -5.07 -13.81
CA ILE A 178 5.96 -5.06 -12.38
C ILE A 178 4.92 -5.86 -11.58
N LYS A 179 3.63 -5.82 -11.97
CA LYS A 179 2.57 -6.60 -11.29
C LYS A 179 2.84 -8.09 -11.37
N GLU A 180 3.23 -8.58 -12.57
CA GLU A 180 3.57 -9.98 -12.79
C GLU A 180 4.86 -10.37 -12.05
N MET A 181 5.83 -9.46 -11.99
CA MET A 181 7.08 -9.70 -11.24
C MET A 181 6.83 -9.76 -9.73
N GLU A 182 5.94 -8.92 -9.18
CA GLU A 182 5.51 -8.99 -7.78
C GLU A 182 4.82 -10.33 -7.48
N GLU A 183 3.88 -10.77 -8.34
CA GLU A 183 3.24 -12.08 -8.18
C GLU A 183 4.28 -13.21 -8.16
N ARG A 184 5.19 -13.24 -9.14
CA ARG A 184 6.26 -14.25 -9.21
C ARG A 184 7.18 -14.22 -8.00
N LEU A 185 7.50 -13.03 -7.48
CA LEU A 185 8.29 -12.89 -6.26
C LEU A 185 7.55 -13.51 -5.07
N PHE A 186 6.26 -13.22 -4.90
CA PHE A 186 5.45 -13.80 -3.83
C PHE A 186 5.40 -15.33 -3.95
N GLU A 187 5.12 -15.85 -5.15
CA GLU A 187 5.08 -17.29 -5.40
C GLU A 187 6.42 -17.96 -5.14
N ALA A 188 7.52 -17.33 -5.57
CA ALA A 188 8.85 -17.84 -5.36
C ALA A 188 9.24 -17.85 -3.88
N VAL A 189 8.93 -16.81 -3.11
CA VAL A 189 9.32 -16.71 -1.70
C VAL A 189 8.46 -17.59 -0.80
N LEU A 190 7.15 -17.66 -1.08
CA LEU A 190 6.18 -18.41 -0.26
C LEU A 190 5.97 -19.86 -0.73
N GLU A 191 6.54 -20.24 -1.88
CA GLU A 191 6.49 -21.59 -2.45
C GLU A 191 5.05 -22.07 -2.65
N THR A 192 4.17 -21.16 -3.04
CA THR A 192 2.74 -21.42 -3.23
C THR A 192 2.21 -20.53 -4.34
N ARG A 193 1.11 -20.94 -4.98
CA ARG A 193 0.48 -20.13 -6.02
C ARG A 193 -0.16 -18.90 -5.39
N VAL A 194 -0.07 -17.75 -6.05
CA VAL A 194 -0.62 -16.48 -5.55
C VAL A 194 -1.51 -15.85 -6.62
N ILE A 195 -2.63 -15.28 -6.18
CA ILE A 195 -3.47 -14.43 -7.03
C ILE A 195 -3.48 -13.02 -6.45
N ARG A 196 -3.11 -12.03 -7.27
CA ARG A 196 -3.18 -10.61 -6.94
C ARG A 196 -4.53 -10.03 -7.31
N ASN A 197 -5.14 -9.30 -6.39
CA ASN A 197 -6.34 -8.51 -6.64
C ASN A 197 -6.10 -7.06 -6.19
N GLU A 198 -6.19 -6.13 -7.13
CA GLU A 198 -5.92 -4.70 -6.90
C GLU A 198 -7.21 -3.90 -6.91
N GLU A 199 -7.43 -3.12 -5.85
CA GLU A 199 -8.56 -2.21 -5.69
C GLU A 199 -8.02 -0.78 -5.53
N ARG A 200 -8.40 0.13 -6.44
CA ARG A 200 -8.09 1.56 -6.34
C ARG A 200 -9.40 2.35 -6.27
N ILE A 201 -9.71 2.90 -5.09
CA ILE A 201 -10.96 3.65 -4.87
C ILE A 201 -10.63 4.94 -4.14
N SER A 202 -10.86 6.08 -4.81
CA SER A 202 -10.67 7.43 -4.25
C SER A 202 -9.35 7.57 -3.48
N GLY A 203 -8.22 7.67 -4.20
CA GLY A 203 -6.87 7.85 -3.60
C GLY A 203 -6.36 6.71 -2.68
N LEU A 204 -7.21 5.76 -2.32
CA LEU A 204 -6.85 4.56 -1.57
C LEU A 204 -6.40 3.47 -2.54
N TYR A 205 -5.42 2.72 -2.07
CA TYR A 205 -4.86 1.57 -2.75
C TYR A 205 -4.99 0.38 -1.82
N LYS A 206 -5.40 -0.76 -2.36
CA LYS A 206 -5.37 -2.04 -1.66
C LYS A 206 -4.99 -3.11 -2.67
N CYS A 207 -3.98 -3.88 -2.33
CA CYS A 207 -3.59 -5.05 -3.10
C CYS A 207 -3.65 -6.28 -2.20
N THR A 208 -4.51 -7.23 -2.56
CA THR A 208 -4.66 -8.48 -1.82
C THR A 208 -3.99 -9.59 -2.59
N PHE A 209 -3.05 -10.27 -1.96
CA PHE A 209 -2.38 -11.45 -2.47
C PHE A 209 -2.95 -12.67 -1.75
N SER A 210 -3.73 -13.48 -2.45
CA SER A 210 -4.33 -14.70 -1.90
C SER A 210 -3.48 -15.92 -2.24
N LEU A 211 -3.11 -16.69 -1.23
CA LEU A 211 -2.26 -17.88 -1.37
C LEU A 211 -3.13 -19.11 -1.60
N PHE A 212 -2.71 -19.96 -2.54
CA PHE A 212 -3.35 -21.21 -2.93
C PHE A 212 -2.34 -22.35 -2.71
N PRO A 213 -2.37 -22.99 -1.52
CA PRO A 213 -1.51 -24.11 -1.20
C PRO A 213 -1.63 -25.16 -2.31
N THR A 214 -0.49 -25.60 -2.83
CA THR A 214 -0.46 -26.77 -3.72
C THR A 214 -0.70 -27.99 -2.82
N GLU A 215 -1.67 -28.83 -3.19
CA GLU A 215 -1.94 -30.09 -2.49
C GLU A 215 -0.70 -31.01 -2.41
#